data_AF-A0A3M6ZG26-F1
#
_entry.id   AF-A0A3M6ZG26-F1
#
_cell.length_a   1.000
_cell.length_b   1.000
_cell.length_c   1.000
_cell.angle_alpha   90.00
_cell.angle_beta   90.00
_cell.angle_gamma   90.00
#
_symmetry.space_group_name_H-M   'P 1'
#
loop_
_entity.id
_entity.type
_entity.pdbx_description
1 polymer ?
#
loop_
_entity_poly.entity_id
_entity_poly.type
_entity_poly.pdbx_seq_one_letter_code
_entity_poly.pdbx_strand_id
1 'polypeptide(L)'
;MASRSNDQQDDHREGDGERARKACCMLTTSDSLYSMTDHLVGDVTECNCPAFIDLEPIILARLTAYTYVSCARFQDVGFGQALLHRLERIEKHLGLNKEDLNESSHSTDSNSSVGSNRSLGPVLAASVHLKMKATGVPNVKAWDAGIVEHLWKSFHDAMPGLHFLPQKQVFTAPTPLLLASMLYCSASRGPACVAQYAPTYHSSLCREISCLMVPNNAVDASTNPFEMSEEWGFQVVLGIVLAALLSEGQTRHTGLWLSVAYRLLLEHCPPRLTNNTRQWQQLFIGLQILDLEHASLHLTCPTLPLEPPLHSIQMSSTDQLYSLSRMMHVGLTHFAGRGLPTIWSYFIKDGHPDVVLTGHSYSGVDTAVIRDWAKQLDDWLARFSLGPFESENDRKAVYRQYVLHRLLVLSIYLPSRQYDIFSPHETPNERHELLLSAKATVKLHIRDSTIWSNWDLIMITWAALIVLQGAQGGYIEASDIQAIRVHLDLLKQTSEPMPSLRHTLAQHLELKLQHMANDHTAAPMLTTSNAGDPFRDPWHLFDEASLDSLNRYI
;
A
#
# COMPACT_ATOMS: atom_id res chain seq x y z
N MET A 1 50.62 7.03 46.91
CA MET A 1 49.38 6.78 47.67
C MET A 1 48.21 6.95 46.71
N ALA A 2 47.33 5.93 46.62
CA ALA A 2 46.11 5.82 45.78
C ALA A 2 46.37 5.80 44.24
N SER A 3 45.72 5.02 43.37
CA SER A 3 44.71 3.94 43.44
C SER A 3 44.71 3.19 42.08
N ARG A 4 44.22 1.95 42.06
CA ARG A 4 43.99 1.10 40.86
C ARG A 4 42.64 1.45 40.17
N SER A 5 42.58 1.37 38.85
CA SER A 5 41.45 0.85 38.02
C SER A 5 42.01 0.49 36.63
N ASN A 6 42.01 -0.77 36.18
CA ASN A 6 40.95 -1.51 35.47
C ASN A 6 40.36 -0.76 34.27
N ASP A 7 41.00 -0.93 33.10
CA ASP A 7 40.43 -0.70 31.76
C ASP A 7 40.73 -1.93 30.91
N GLN A 8 39.77 -2.85 30.78
CA GLN A 8 39.73 -3.87 29.72
C GLN A 8 38.38 -4.61 29.79
N GLN A 9 37.31 -3.96 29.34
CA GLN A 9 36.03 -4.60 28.99
C GLN A 9 35.11 -3.57 28.36
N ASP A 10 35.17 -3.39 27.03
CA ASP A 10 34.04 -2.75 26.31
C ASP A 10 33.96 -3.02 24.79
N ASP A 11 34.73 -3.97 24.23
CA ASP A 11 34.72 -4.23 22.77
C ASP A 11 33.88 -5.44 22.31
N HIS A 12 33.04 -6.01 23.19
CA HIS A 12 32.27 -7.23 22.88
C HIS A 12 30.75 -7.10 22.92
N ARG A 13 30.18 -5.91 23.17
CA ARG A 13 28.71 -5.72 23.20
C ARG A 13 28.10 -5.14 21.93
N GLU A 14 28.89 -4.54 21.04
CA GLU A 14 28.35 -3.88 19.84
C GLU A 14 28.07 -4.86 18.68
N GLY A 15 28.75 -6.02 18.65
CA GLY A 15 28.58 -7.03 17.59
C GLY A 15 27.37 -7.97 17.73
N ASP A 16 26.86 -8.19 18.94
CA ASP A 16 25.76 -9.14 19.18
C ASP A 16 24.38 -8.55 18.88
N GLY A 17 24.19 -7.24 19.08
CA GLY A 17 22.95 -6.53 18.72
C GLY A 17 22.73 -6.49 17.20
N GLU A 18 23.81 -6.39 16.42
CA GLU A 18 23.76 -6.36 14.96
C GLU A 18 23.60 -7.76 14.35
N ARG A 19 24.13 -8.80 15.00
CA ARG A 19 23.86 -10.21 14.66
C ARG A 19 22.43 -10.63 14.93
N ALA A 20 21.85 -10.23 16.07
CA ALA A 20 20.45 -10.54 16.39
C ALA A 20 19.47 -9.87 15.41
N ARG A 21 19.76 -8.62 14.98
CA ARG A 21 18.98 -7.92 13.94
C ARG A 21 19.11 -8.57 12.56
N LYS A 22 20.32 -9.00 12.17
CA LYS A 22 20.52 -9.76 10.93
C LYS A 22 19.85 -11.13 10.96
N ALA A 23 19.84 -11.84 12.09
CA ALA A 23 19.17 -13.14 12.22
C ALA A 23 17.64 -13.05 12.09
N CYS A 24 17.03 -11.97 12.57
CA CYS A 24 15.59 -11.74 12.44
C CYS A 24 15.18 -11.45 10.98
N CYS A 25 16.03 -10.77 10.21
CA CYS A 25 15.81 -10.51 8.78
C CYS A 25 16.19 -11.69 7.85
N MET A 26 17.08 -12.60 8.27
CA MET A 26 17.54 -13.72 7.44
C MET A 26 16.59 -14.93 7.43
N LEU A 27 15.58 -14.98 8.32
CA LEU A 27 14.60 -16.07 8.36
C LEU A 27 13.64 -16.11 7.15
N THR A 28 13.72 -15.15 6.22
CA THR A 28 12.89 -15.07 5.00
C THR A 28 13.63 -15.42 3.71
N THR A 29 14.89 -15.85 3.77
CA THR A 29 15.67 -16.28 2.59
C THR A 29 16.40 -17.58 2.90
N SER A 30 16.06 -18.68 2.23
CA SER A 30 16.51 -20.04 2.55
C SER A 30 17.88 -20.42 1.95
N ASP A 31 18.47 -21.48 2.54
CA ASP A 31 19.57 -22.35 2.08
C ASP A 31 21.03 -21.92 2.34
N SER A 32 21.43 -21.89 3.63
CA SER A 32 22.81 -22.22 4.07
C SER A 32 22.88 -22.27 5.60
N LEU A 33 22.77 -23.46 6.20
CA LEU A 33 22.99 -23.66 7.64
C LEU A 33 23.57 -25.06 7.90
N TYR A 34 24.90 -25.16 7.80
CA TYR A 34 25.67 -26.13 8.56
C TYR A 34 26.80 -25.36 9.26
N SER A 35 26.95 -25.60 10.56
CA SER A 35 27.94 -25.03 11.48
C SER A 35 27.57 -23.70 12.16
N MET A 36 26.67 -23.77 13.15
CA MET A 36 26.80 -23.06 14.45
C MET A 36 25.59 -23.43 15.33
N THR A 37 25.62 -24.61 15.93
CA THR A 37 24.61 -25.05 16.92
C THR A 37 25.27 -25.61 18.16
N ASP A 38 26.23 -24.87 18.72
CA ASP A 38 26.67 -25.04 20.10
C ASP A 38 27.11 -23.67 20.61
N HIS A 39 26.57 -23.27 21.76
CA HIS A 39 26.64 -21.95 22.40
C HIS A 39 25.56 -20.95 21.98
N LEU A 40 24.39 -21.05 22.62
CA LEU A 40 23.64 -19.94 23.22
C LEU A 40 22.38 -20.52 23.90
N VAL A 41 22.59 -21.22 25.02
CA VAL A 41 21.56 -21.42 26.04
C VAL A 41 21.93 -20.48 27.17
N GLY A 42 21.31 -19.29 27.22
CA GLY A 42 21.57 -18.30 28.26
C GLY A 42 20.76 -17.02 28.08
N ASP A 43 19.91 -16.75 29.07
CA ASP A 43 19.20 -15.52 29.44
C ASP A 43 18.63 -14.59 28.36
N VAL A 44 17.29 -14.66 28.23
CA VAL A 44 16.45 -13.65 27.60
C VAL A 44 16.40 -12.43 28.53
N THR A 45 17.17 -11.38 28.20
CA THR A 45 16.95 -10.03 28.74
C THR A 45 16.80 -9.02 27.61
N GLU A 46 15.59 -8.43 27.56
CA GLU A 46 15.16 -7.16 26.95
C GLU A 46 15.94 -6.63 25.73
N CYS A 47 15.37 -6.85 24.54
CA CYS A 47 15.66 -6.03 23.36
C CYS A 47 14.96 -4.68 23.45
N ASN A 48 15.69 -3.62 23.81
CA ASN A 48 15.20 -2.23 23.74
C ASN A 48 15.22 -1.73 22.28
N CYS A 49 14.10 -1.93 21.57
CA CYS A 49 13.78 -1.19 20.34
C CYS A 49 12.72 -0.12 20.66
N PRO A 50 12.93 1.17 20.37
CA PRO A 50 12.02 2.25 20.79
C PRO A 50 10.79 2.42 19.87
N ALA A 51 10.17 1.33 19.42
CA ALA A 51 8.96 1.37 18.58
C ALA A 51 7.84 0.40 19.00
N PHE A 52 7.99 -0.31 20.13
CA PHE A 52 7.00 -1.31 20.60
C PHE A 52 6.34 -0.97 21.94
N ILE A 53 6.46 0.27 22.40
CA ILE A 53 5.75 0.74 23.59
C ILE A 53 4.36 1.19 23.13
N ASP A 54 3.45 0.22 23.01
CA ASP A 54 1.97 0.33 23.12
C ASP A 54 1.25 -0.78 22.31
N LEU A 55 1.70 -2.03 22.45
CA LEU A 55 0.96 -3.21 22.00
C LEU A 55 0.73 -4.14 23.18
N GLU A 56 -0.52 -4.56 23.40
CA GLU A 56 -0.83 -5.58 24.40
C GLU A 56 -0.05 -6.88 24.10
N PRO A 57 0.56 -7.51 25.11
CA PRO A 57 1.48 -8.65 24.96
C PRO A 57 0.84 -9.92 24.34
N ILE A 58 -0.48 -9.96 24.18
CA ILE A 58 -1.22 -11.11 23.64
C ILE A 58 -1.13 -11.20 22.11
N ILE A 59 -1.03 -10.06 21.42
CA ILE A 59 -0.96 -10.00 19.94
C ILE A 59 0.42 -10.46 19.45
N LEU A 60 1.47 -10.06 20.16
CA LEU A 60 2.84 -10.45 19.87
C LEU A 60 3.02 -11.97 20.04
N ALA A 61 2.45 -12.56 21.10
CA ALA A 61 2.55 -14.00 21.37
C ALA A 61 1.89 -14.88 20.29
N ARG A 62 0.84 -14.40 19.60
CA ARG A 62 0.16 -15.15 18.53
C ARG A 62 0.91 -15.13 17.20
N LEU A 63 1.60 -14.04 16.89
CA LEU A 63 2.45 -13.94 15.69
C LEU A 63 3.71 -14.81 15.82
N THR A 64 4.30 -14.88 17.02
CA THR A 64 5.47 -15.74 17.30
C THR A 64 5.13 -17.23 17.29
N ALA A 65 3.92 -17.61 17.68
CA ALA A 65 3.48 -19.01 17.67
C ALA A 65 3.32 -19.56 16.23
N TYR A 66 2.90 -18.72 15.28
CA TYR A 66 2.75 -19.12 13.87
C TYR A 66 4.10 -19.31 13.16
N THR A 67 5.11 -18.53 13.55
CA THR A 67 6.49 -18.66 13.04
C THR A 67 7.20 -19.90 13.59
N TYR A 68 6.90 -20.30 14.83
CA TYR A 68 7.54 -21.47 15.46
C TYR A 68 7.11 -22.81 14.85
N VAL A 69 5.87 -22.92 14.36
CA VAL A 69 5.35 -24.17 13.76
C VAL A 69 6.03 -24.49 12.41
N SER A 70 6.59 -23.50 11.72
CA SER A 70 7.26 -23.72 10.43
C SER A 70 8.70 -24.26 10.56
N CYS A 71 9.27 -24.31 11.76
CA CYS A 71 10.68 -24.71 11.97
C CYS A 71 10.86 -26.11 12.60
N ALA A 72 9.78 -26.82 12.95
CA ALA A 72 9.87 -28.14 13.57
C ALA A 72 9.88 -29.27 12.53
N ARG A 73 11.01 -29.50 11.87
CA ARG A 73 11.33 -30.83 11.31
C ARG A 73 12.19 -31.60 12.30
N PHE A 74 11.55 -32.26 13.26
CA PHE A 74 12.14 -33.42 13.94
C PHE A 74 11.10 -34.52 14.05
N GLN A 75 11.47 -35.71 13.60
CA GLN A 75 10.74 -36.96 13.79
C GLN A 75 10.69 -37.26 15.29
N ASP A 76 9.57 -36.96 15.93
CA ASP A 76 9.27 -37.51 17.25
C ASP A 76 7.90 -38.19 17.20
N VAL A 77 7.91 -39.52 17.14
CA VAL A 77 6.72 -40.37 17.00
C VAL A 77 5.74 -40.14 18.16
N GLY A 78 6.24 -39.70 19.32
CA GLY A 78 5.42 -39.33 20.48
C GLY A 78 4.64 -38.02 20.31
N PHE A 79 5.18 -37.05 19.57
CA PHE A 79 4.50 -35.77 19.32
C PHE A 79 3.32 -35.93 18.36
N GLY A 80 3.46 -36.75 17.32
CA GLY A 80 2.39 -37.05 16.38
C GLY A 80 1.19 -37.71 17.05
N GLN A 81 1.43 -38.66 17.97
CA GLN A 81 0.36 -39.31 18.72
C GLN A 81 -0.31 -38.36 19.71
N ALA A 82 0.44 -37.48 20.38
CA ALA A 82 -0.14 -36.46 21.25
C ALA A 82 -0.99 -35.43 20.48
N LEU A 83 -0.60 -35.10 19.25
CA LEU A 83 -1.33 -34.18 18.38
C LEU A 83 -2.63 -34.80 17.87
N LEU A 84 -2.59 -36.08 17.45
CA LEU A 84 -3.78 -36.83 17.02
C LEU A 84 -4.78 -37.01 18.16
N HIS A 85 -4.30 -37.31 19.38
CA HIS A 85 -5.17 -37.46 20.54
C HIS A 85 -5.81 -36.14 21.00
N ARG A 86 -5.14 -35.01 20.74
CA ARG A 86 -5.69 -33.66 20.96
C ARG A 86 -6.71 -33.30 19.88
N LEU A 87 -6.45 -33.62 18.62
CA LEU A 87 -7.39 -33.46 17.52
C LEU A 87 -8.67 -34.27 17.76
N GLU A 88 -8.55 -35.53 18.17
CA GLU A 88 -9.70 -36.39 18.48
C GLU A 88 -10.55 -35.85 19.66
N ARG A 89 -9.91 -35.25 20.68
CA ARG A 89 -10.64 -34.55 21.75
C ARG A 89 -11.34 -33.29 21.25
N ILE A 90 -10.72 -32.55 20.35
CA ILE A 90 -11.30 -31.33 19.77
C ILE A 90 -12.48 -31.69 18.86
N GLU A 91 -12.34 -32.71 18.02
CA GLU A 91 -13.41 -33.23 17.16
C GLU A 91 -14.59 -33.75 17.98
N LYS A 92 -14.33 -34.48 19.07
CA LYS A 92 -15.36 -34.92 20.02
C LYS A 92 -16.02 -33.76 20.77
N HIS A 93 -15.28 -32.69 21.06
CA HIS A 93 -15.80 -31.50 21.71
C HIS A 93 -16.63 -30.62 20.75
N LEU A 94 -16.30 -30.65 19.45
CA LEU A 94 -17.00 -29.95 18.37
C LEU A 94 -18.15 -30.78 17.76
N GLY A 95 -18.38 -32.01 18.23
CA GLY A 95 -19.48 -32.87 17.76
C GLY A 95 -19.29 -33.43 16.35
N LEU A 96 -18.06 -33.45 15.81
CA LEU A 96 -17.74 -33.84 14.43
C LEU A 96 -17.62 -35.37 14.23
N ASN A 97 -18.22 -36.18 15.09
CA ASN A 97 -18.26 -37.63 14.88
C ASN A 97 -19.10 -37.95 13.65
N LYS A 98 -18.47 -38.55 12.64
CA LYS A 98 -19.12 -39.14 11.48
C LYS A 98 -19.96 -40.35 11.89
N GLU A 99 -21.20 -40.11 12.24
CA GLU A 99 -22.30 -41.06 12.00
C GLU A 99 -23.44 -40.28 11.33
N ASP A 100 -24.08 -40.92 10.37
CA ASP A 100 -25.22 -40.47 9.54
C ASP A 100 -24.92 -39.69 8.25
N LEU A 101 -24.37 -40.42 7.26
CA LEU A 101 -24.73 -40.24 5.85
C LEU A 101 -25.98 -41.07 5.56
N ASN A 102 -27.17 -40.47 5.57
CA ASN A 102 -28.35 -40.88 4.80
C ASN A 102 -29.50 -39.89 5.02
N GLU A 103 -29.83 -39.07 4.01
CA GLU A 103 -31.13 -39.09 3.32
C GLU A 103 -31.30 -37.88 2.39
N SER A 104 -31.90 -38.17 1.25
CA SER A 104 -32.19 -37.27 0.14
C SER A 104 -33.36 -36.33 0.42
N SER A 105 -33.41 -35.17 -0.25
CA SER A 105 -34.64 -34.74 -0.94
C SER A 105 -34.38 -33.63 -1.96
N HIS A 106 -35.23 -33.67 -2.98
CA HIS A 106 -35.19 -32.96 -4.26
C HIS A 106 -35.89 -31.58 -4.25
N SER A 107 -35.63 -30.84 -5.33
CA SER A 107 -36.53 -29.93 -6.08
C SER A 107 -36.58 -28.45 -5.61
N THR A 108 -36.70 -27.42 -6.45
CA THR A 108 -37.12 -27.32 -7.86
C THR A 108 -36.54 -26.02 -8.47
N ASP A 109 -36.13 -26.07 -9.73
CA ASP A 109 -35.86 -24.92 -10.59
C ASP A 109 -37.05 -23.95 -10.68
N SER A 110 -36.75 -22.66 -10.81
CA SER A 110 -37.69 -21.68 -11.39
C SER A 110 -36.91 -20.60 -12.12
N ASN A 111 -36.73 -20.82 -13.42
CA ASN A 111 -36.38 -19.80 -14.40
C ASN A 111 -37.52 -18.77 -14.48
N SER A 112 -37.21 -17.49 -14.24
CA SER A 112 -37.96 -16.40 -14.85
C SER A 112 -37.02 -15.24 -15.21
N SER A 113 -37.22 -14.74 -16.42
CA SER A 113 -36.39 -13.81 -17.16
C SER A 113 -36.63 -12.35 -16.78
N VAL A 114 -35.52 -11.59 -16.73
CA VAL A 114 -35.33 -10.21 -17.23
C VAL A 114 -36.34 -9.13 -16.80
N GLY A 115 -35.87 -8.27 -15.89
CA GLY A 115 -35.98 -6.81 -16.01
C GLY A 115 -37.14 -6.12 -15.29
N SER A 116 -36.96 -5.74 -14.01
CA SER A 116 -37.37 -4.43 -13.47
C SER A 116 -36.97 -4.30 -11.99
N ASN A 117 -36.29 -3.21 -11.62
CA ASN A 117 -36.01 -2.75 -10.25
C ASN A 117 -35.53 -3.80 -9.21
N ARG A 118 -34.21 -4.05 -9.17
CA ARG A 118 -33.58 -4.75 -8.03
C ARG A 118 -33.91 -4.00 -6.74
N SER A 119 -34.41 -4.69 -5.71
CA SER A 119 -34.87 -4.04 -4.48
C SER A 119 -33.70 -3.38 -3.75
N LEU A 120 -33.85 -2.10 -3.40
CA LEU A 120 -32.88 -1.35 -2.57
C LEU A 120 -33.03 -1.65 -1.06
N GLY A 121 -33.94 -2.56 -0.69
CA GLY A 121 -34.22 -2.93 0.69
C GLY A 121 -32.98 -3.31 1.50
N PRO A 122 -32.08 -4.17 0.97
CA PRO A 122 -30.85 -4.54 1.67
C PRO A 122 -29.87 -3.36 1.87
N VAL A 123 -29.76 -2.47 0.87
CA VAL A 123 -28.92 -1.26 0.95
C VAL A 123 -29.43 -0.34 2.05
N LEU A 124 -30.74 -0.12 2.10
CA LEU A 124 -31.36 0.71 3.14
C LEU A 124 -31.24 0.07 4.52
N ALA A 125 -31.37 -1.25 4.64
CA ALA A 125 -31.17 -1.97 5.90
C ALA A 125 -29.74 -1.80 6.43
N ALA A 126 -28.73 -1.96 5.57
CA ALA A 126 -27.34 -1.70 5.94
C ALA A 126 -27.10 -0.22 6.32
N SER A 127 -27.77 0.73 5.65
CA SER A 127 -27.68 2.15 6.01
C SER A 127 -28.26 2.46 7.39
N VAL A 128 -29.37 1.80 7.77
CA VAL A 128 -29.98 1.94 9.11
C VAL A 128 -29.03 1.41 10.18
N HIS A 129 -28.36 0.27 9.92
CA HIS A 129 -27.35 -0.28 10.81
C HIS A 129 -26.20 0.72 11.07
N LEU A 130 -25.63 1.28 10.00
CA LEU A 130 -24.57 2.29 10.07
C LEU A 130 -25.04 3.56 10.80
N LYS A 131 -26.25 4.03 10.51
CA LYS A 131 -26.86 5.19 11.17
C LYS A 131 -27.04 4.98 12.67
N MET A 132 -27.47 3.80 13.10
CA MET A 132 -27.65 3.47 14.52
C MET A 132 -26.32 3.41 15.28
N LYS A 133 -25.25 2.95 14.62
CA LYS A 133 -23.90 2.84 15.20
C LYS A 133 -23.09 4.14 15.08
N ALA A 134 -23.54 5.14 14.32
CA ALA A 134 -22.81 6.40 14.14
C ALA A 134 -22.68 7.17 15.46
N THR A 135 -21.46 7.59 15.79
CA THR A 135 -21.15 8.42 16.97
C THR A 135 -20.81 9.86 16.56
N GLY A 136 -21.24 10.84 17.36
CA GLY A 136 -21.03 12.28 17.11
C GLY A 136 -22.32 13.01 16.76
N VAL A 137 -22.24 14.30 16.40
CA VAL A 137 -23.38 15.08 15.89
C VAL A 137 -23.66 14.58 14.46
N PRO A 138 -24.67 13.71 14.23
CA PRO A 138 -24.82 13.08 12.95
C PRO A 138 -25.30 14.13 11.95
N ASN A 139 -24.68 14.19 10.77
CA ASN A 139 -25.35 14.82 9.63
C ASN A 139 -26.51 13.89 9.24
N VAL A 140 -27.66 14.05 9.92
CA VAL A 140 -28.81 13.13 9.81
C VAL A 140 -29.24 12.97 8.35
N LYS A 141 -29.09 14.03 7.55
CA LYS A 141 -29.38 14.05 6.11
C LYS A 141 -28.52 13.10 5.30
N ALA A 142 -27.28 12.82 5.71
CA ALA A 142 -26.42 11.86 5.02
C ALA A 142 -27.11 10.48 4.91
N TRP A 143 -27.88 10.11 5.93
CA TRP A 143 -28.56 8.82 6.00
C TRP A 143 -29.99 8.85 5.44
N ASP A 144 -30.37 9.91 4.72
CA ASP A 144 -31.65 9.94 4.02
C ASP A 144 -31.64 8.92 2.88
N ALA A 145 -32.71 8.13 2.76
CA ALA A 145 -32.78 7.02 1.80
C ALA A 145 -32.47 7.47 0.37
N GLY A 146 -32.94 8.64 -0.05
CA GLY A 146 -32.68 9.19 -1.39
C GLY A 146 -31.20 9.56 -1.62
N ILE A 147 -30.50 10.04 -0.59
CA ILE A 147 -29.06 10.37 -0.69
C ILE A 147 -28.24 9.08 -0.76
N VAL A 148 -28.53 8.12 0.13
CA VAL A 148 -27.88 6.80 0.13
C VAL A 148 -28.08 6.08 -1.20
N GLU A 149 -29.31 6.07 -1.72
CA GLU A 149 -29.63 5.47 -3.01
C GLU A 149 -28.88 6.13 -4.17
N HIS A 150 -28.84 7.47 -4.19
CA HIS A 150 -28.14 8.22 -5.22
C HIS A 150 -26.64 7.90 -5.23
N LEU A 151 -26.00 7.97 -4.06
CA LEU A 151 -24.57 7.69 -3.91
C LEU A 151 -24.21 6.23 -4.20
N TRP A 152 -25.07 5.29 -3.81
CA TRP A 152 -24.92 3.88 -4.14
C TRP A 152 -24.92 3.64 -5.66
N LYS A 153 -25.87 4.26 -6.36
CA LYS A 153 -26.00 4.15 -7.82
C LYS A 153 -24.86 4.83 -8.57
N SER A 154 -24.35 5.94 -8.05
CA SER A 154 -23.27 6.72 -8.69
C SER A 154 -21.87 6.15 -8.46
N PHE A 155 -21.71 5.07 -7.69
CA PHE A 155 -20.39 4.52 -7.33
C PHE A 155 -19.51 4.22 -8.54
N HIS A 156 -20.07 3.50 -9.53
CA HIS A 156 -19.34 3.12 -10.74
C HIS A 156 -19.11 4.28 -11.71
N ASP A 157 -19.70 5.45 -11.45
CA ASP A 157 -19.44 6.68 -12.20
C ASP A 157 -18.38 7.53 -11.49
N ALA A 158 -18.30 7.44 -10.15
CA ALA A 158 -17.34 8.15 -9.31
C ALA A 158 -15.96 7.47 -9.21
N MET A 159 -15.87 6.19 -9.59
CA MET A 159 -14.66 5.37 -9.49
C MET A 159 -14.22 4.86 -10.88
N PRO A 160 -12.96 5.09 -11.30
CA PRO A 160 -12.42 4.45 -12.49
C PRO A 160 -12.27 2.94 -12.29
N GLY A 161 -12.24 2.17 -13.39
CA GLY A 161 -12.08 0.72 -13.31
C GLY A 161 -10.84 0.32 -12.50
N LEU A 162 -11.04 -0.49 -11.47
CA LEU A 162 -9.95 -1.08 -10.68
C LEU A 162 -9.54 -2.40 -11.33
N HIS A 163 -8.24 -2.67 -11.42
CA HIS A 163 -7.72 -3.92 -12.00
C HIS A 163 -8.18 -5.17 -11.23
N PHE A 164 -8.53 -5.02 -9.94
CA PHE A 164 -9.12 -6.07 -9.11
C PHE A 164 -10.65 -6.05 -9.04
N LEU A 165 -11.28 -5.04 -9.65
CA LEU A 165 -12.74 -4.96 -9.84
C LEU A 165 -13.05 -4.57 -11.30
N PRO A 166 -12.62 -5.37 -12.30
CA PRO A 166 -12.67 -4.99 -13.71
C PRO A 166 -14.10 -4.94 -14.27
N GLN A 167 -15.05 -5.61 -13.63
CA GLN A 167 -16.47 -5.57 -13.99
C GLN A 167 -17.21 -4.64 -13.03
N LYS A 168 -18.23 -3.92 -13.53
CA LYS A 168 -19.20 -3.20 -12.70
C LYS A 168 -20.00 -4.20 -11.88
N GLN A 169 -19.39 -4.74 -10.82
CA GLN A 169 -20.02 -5.72 -9.95
C GLN A 169 -21.20 -5.05 -9.25
N VAL A 170 -22.34 -5.73 -9.29
CA VAL A 170 -23.58 -5.21 -8.69
C VAL A 170 -23.86 -6.03 -7.44
N PHE A 171 -23.61 -5.43 -6.29
CA PHE A 171 -23.96 -6.02 -5.00
C PHE A 171 -25.45 -5.79 -4.73
N THR A 172 -26.18 -6.86 -4.40
CA THR A 172 -27.61 -6.79 -4.09
C THR A 172 -27.89 -6.65 -2.59
N ALA A 173 -26.99 -7.16 -1.76
CA ALA A 173 -27.05 -7.06 -0.30
C ALA A 173 -25.64 -6.72 0.25
N PRO A 174 -25.25 -5.44 0.28
CA PRO A 174 -23.93 -5.05 0.77
C PRO A 174 -23.83 -5.21 2.28
N THR A 175 -22.67 -5.66 2.76
CA THR A 175 -22.32 -5.54 4.18
C THR A 175 -22.27 -4.06 4.58
N PRO A 176 -22.51 -3.71 5.86
CA PRO A 176 -22.41 -2.34 6.34
C PRO A 176 -21.06 -1.68 5.98
N LEU A 177 -19.96 -2.42 6.11
CA LEU A 177 -18.64 -1.92 5.76
C LEU A 177 -18.51 -1.62 4.26
N LEU A 178 -18.91 -2.56 3.38
CA LEU A 178 -18.87 -2.32 1.93
C LEU A 178 -19.72 -1.12 1.52
N LEU A 179 -20.93 -1.01 2.09
CA LEU A 179 -21.80 0.14 1.85
C LEU A 179 -21.12 1.45 2.29
N ALA A 180 -20.56 1.50 3.50
CA ALA A 180 -19.87 2.68 4.00
C ALA A 180 -18.71 3.09 3.09
N SER A 181 -17.89 2.14 2.63
CA SER A 181 -16.80 2.38 1.68
C SER A 181 -17.28 2.94 0.36
N MET A 182 -18.33 2.36 -0.24
CA MET A 182 -18.88 2.81 -1.51
C MET A 182 -19.52 4.20 -1.40
N LEU A 183 -20.27 4.47 -0.33
CA LEU A 183 -20.84 5.79 -0.06
C LEU A 183 -19.75 6.84 0.18
N TYR A 184 -18.69 6.48 0.90
CA TYR A 184 -17.52 7.36 1.08
C TYR A 184 -16.86 7.68 -0.26
N CYS A 185 -16.60 6.67 -1.11
CA CYS A 185 -16.03 6.88 -2.44
C CYS A 185 -16.89 7.83 -3.30
N SER A 186 -18.19 7.54 -3.42
CA SER A 186 -19.12 8.33 -4.19
C SER A 186 -19.26 9.76 -3.66
N ALA A 187 -19.26 9.94 -2.34
CA ALA A 187 -19.37 11.27 -1.74
C ALA A 187 -18.08 12.07 -1.96
N SER A 188 -16.92 11.51 -1.63
CA SER A 188 -15.62 12.20 -1.73
C SER A 188 -15.30 12.64 -3.15
N ARG A 189 -15.68 11.83 -4.15
CA ARG A 189 -15.43 12.12 -5.57
C ARG A 189 -16.66 12.65 -6.32
N GLY A 190 -17.74 12.92 -5.59
CA GLY A 190 -18.97 13.50 -6.12
C GLY A 190 -18.96 15.03 -6.09
N PRO A 191 -20.03 15.67 -6.58
CA PRO A 191 -20.21 17.12 -6.52
C PRO A 191 -20.35 17.63 -5.08
N ALA A 192 -20.08 18.93 -4.87
CA ALA A 192 -20.13 19.59 -3.56
C ALA A 192 -21.41 19.33 -2.74
N CYS A 193 -22.56 19.16 -3.39
CA CYS A 193 -23.83 18.88 -2.72
C CYS A 193 -23.84 17.54 -1.97
N VAL A 194 -23.06 16.56 -2.40
CA VAL A 194 -22.94 15.24 -1.73
C VAL A 194 -21.60 15.06 -1.02
N ALA A 195 -20.55 15.75 -1.44
CA ALA A 195 -19.22 15.64 -0.83
C ALA A 195 -19.19 16.10 0.65
N GLN A 196 -20.08 17.01 1.04
CA GLN A 196 -20.30 17.39 2.44
C GLN A 196 -20.65 16.20 3.36
N TYR A 197 -21.13 15.07 2.81
CA TYR A 197 -21.47 13.86 3.56
C TYR A 197 -20.28 12.89 3.72
N ALA A 198 -19.21 13.06 2.95
CA ALA A 198 -18.04 12.17 2.99
C ALA A 198 -17.46 11.94 4.40
N PRO A 199 -17.33 12.98 5.29
CA PRO A 199 -16.81 12.77 6.65
C PRO A 199 -17.70 11.86 7.50
N THR A 200 -19.02 11.88 7.26
CA THR A 200 -19.96 11.01 7.97
C THR A 200 -19.73 9.56 7.60
N TYR A 201 -19.59 9.26 6.30
CA TYR A 201 -19.30 7.91 5.84
C TYR A 201 -17.89 7.44 6.22
N HIS A 202 -16.88 8.32 6.15
CA HIS A 202 -15.52 8.01 6.60
C HIS A 202 -15.50 7.65 8.10
N SER A 203 -16.22 8.40 8.94
CA SER A 203 -16.31 8.09 10.38
C SER A 203 -16.97 6.73 10.64
N SER A 204 -18.08 6.44 9.95
CA SER A 204 -18.73 5.13 10.03
C SER A 204 -17.81 4.00 9.53
N LEU A 205 -17.05 4.24 8.46
CA LEU A 205 -16.10 3.29 7.89
C LEU A 205 -14.97 2.95 8.88
N CYS A 206 -14.32 3.98 9.44
CA CYS A 206 -13.29 3.80 10.48
C CYS A 206 -13.82 2.99 11.67
N ARG A 207 -15.08 3.24 12.06
CA ARG A 207 -15.72 2.51 13.15
C ARG A 207 -15.93 1.04 12.79
N GLU A 208 -16.53 0.74 11.64
CA GLU A 208 -16.77 -0.64 11.22
C GLU A 208 -15.46 -1.43 11.12
N ILE A 209 -14.39 -0.81 10.59
CA ILE A 209 -13.06 -1.44 10.56
C ILE A 209 -12.52 -1.66 11.98
N SER A 210 -12.64 -0.67 12.87
CA SER A 210 -12.19 -0.82 14.26
C SER A 210 -12.93 -1.94 15.00
N CYS A 211 -14.21 -2.17 14.69
CA CYS A 211 -14.99 -3.26 15.26
C CYS A 211 -14.46 -4.65 14.84
N LEU A 212 -13.81 -4.77 13.68
CA LEU A 212 -13.16 -6.01 13.23
C LEU A 212 -11.81 -6.27 13.93
N MET A 213 -11.26 -5.26 14.61
CA MET A 213 -9.98 -5.35 15.32
C MET A 213 -10.14 -5.76 16.78
N VAL A 214 -11.34 -5.63 17.36
CA VAL A 214 -11.59 -5.96 18.77
C VAL A 214 -12.04 -7.42 18.89
N PRO A 215 -11.29 -8.27 19.61
CA PRO A 215 -11.73 -9.64 19.91
C PRO A 215 -13.00 -9.60 20.77
N ASN A 216 -14.04 -10.33 20.37
CA ASN A 216 -15.29 -10.47 21.14
C ASN A 216 -16.05 -9.15 21.40
N ASN A 217 -16.34 -8.38 20.36
CA ASN A 217 -17.38 -7.35 20.47
C ASN A 217 -18.74 -8.01 20.79
N ALA A 218 -19.10 -8.00 22.07
CA ALA A 218 -20.36 -8.54 22.62
C ALA A 218 -21.64 -7.93 22.00
N VAL A 219 -21.51 -6.96 21.10
CA VAL A 219 -22.63 -6.29 20.43
C VAL A 219 -23.27 -7.14 19.32
N ASP A 220 -22.56 -8.14 18.78
CA ASP A 220 -23.07 -9.02 17.73
C ASP A 220 -23.02 -10.52 18.13
N ALA A 221 -23.18 -10.82 19.43
CA ALA A 221 -23.26 -12.19 19.98
C ALA A 221 -24.45 -13.04 19.45
N SER A 222 -25.25 -12.51 18.52
CA SER A 222 -26.31 -13.24 17.81
C SER A 222 -25.86 -13.84 16.47
N THR A 223 -24.66 -13.49 15.98
CA THR A 223 -24.10 -14.05 14.75
C THR A 223 -23.05 -15.05 15.15
N ASN A 224 -23.30 -16.34 14.95
CA ASN A 224 -22.30 -17.39 15.18
C ASN A 224 -21.02 -17.00 14.42
N PRO A 225 -19.85 -16.89 15.09
CA PRO A 225 -18.57 -16.66 14.41
C PRO A 225 -18.26 -17.72 13.33
N PHE A 226 -18.90 -18.89 13.44
CA PHE A 226 -18.80 -20.02 12.53
C PHE A 226 -19.77 -19.97 11.32
N GLU A 227 -20.63 -18.96 11.21
CA GLU A 227 -21.64 -18.81 10.13
C GLU A 227 -21.35 -17.62 9.19
N MET A 228 -20.16 -17.03 9.24
CA MET A 228 -19.80 -15.95 8.33
C MET A 228 -19.47 -16.53 6.94
N SER A 229 -20.30 -16.23 5.95
CA SER A 229 -20.19 -16.79 4.60
C SER A 229 -18.97 -16.25 3.83
N GLU A 230 -18.55 -16.99 2.79
CA GLU A 230 -17.53 -16.54 1.81
C GLU A 230 -17.89 -15.15 1.25
N GLU A 231 -19.17 -14.93 0.94
CA GLU A 231 -19.67 -13.64 0.43
C GLU A 231 -19.48 -12.50 1.43
N TRP A 232 -19.75 -12.76 2.72
CA TRP A 232 -19.53 -11.75 3.76
C TRP A 232 -18.05 -11.37 3.82
N GLY A 233 -17.16 -12.36 3.87
CA GLY A 233 -15.72 -12.13 3.93
C GLY A 233 -15.21 -11.37 2.72
N PHE A 234 -15.65 -11.76 1.52
CA PHE A 234 -15.28 -11.07 0.27
C PHE A 234 -15.70 -9.60 0.30
N GLN A 235 -16.95 -9.31 0.65
CA GLN A 235 -17.47 -7.94 0.68
C GLN A 235 -16.77 -7.08 1.74
N VAL A 236 -16.44 -7.65 2.90
CA VAL A 236 -15.70 -6.94 3.95
C VAL A 236 -14.28 -6.62 3.53
N VAL A 237 -13.54 -7.59 2.97
CA VAL A 237 -12.18 -7.37 2.48
C VAL A 237 -12.18 -6.33 1.35
N LEU A 238 -13.10 -6.46 0.39
CA LEU A 238 -13.28 -5.46 -0.67
C LEU A 238 -13.59 -4.07 -0.10
N GLY A 239 -14.49 -3.98 0.88
CA GLY A 239 -14.80 -2.72 1.54
C GLY A 239 -13.57 -2.08 2.19
N ILE A 240 -12.70 -2.86 2.84
CA ILE A 240 -11.45 -2.35 3.42
C ILE A 240 -10.47 -1.89 2.34
N VAL A 241 -10.33 -2.63 1.25
CA VAL A 241 -9.48 -2.27 0.09
C VAL A 241 -9.96 -0.94 -0.53
N LEU A 242 -11.26 -0.77 -0.73
CA LEU A 242 -11.85 0.48 -1.23
C LEU A 242 -11.63 1.65 -0.25
N ALA A 243 -11.72 1.40 1.05
CA ALA A 243 -11.42 2.39 2.08
C ALA A 243 -9.98 2.87 2.00
N ALA A 244 -9.04 1.92 1.95
CA ALA A 244 -7.60 2.19 1.94
C ALA A 244 -7.18 3.05 0.73
N LEU A 245 -7.73 2.78 -0.47
CA LEU A 245 -7.45 3.56 -1.69
C LEU A 245 -7.62 5.07 -1.53
N LEU A 246 -8.66 5.50 -0.79
CA LEU A 246 -9.01 6.90 -0.58
C LEU A 246 -8.57 7.45 0.79
N SER A 247 -8.09 6.59 1.68
CA SER A 247 -7.61 6.98 3.01
C SER A 247 -6.09 6.97 3.12
N GLU A 248 -5.36 6.47 2.12
CA GLU A 248 -3.89 6.56 2.08
C GLU A 248 -3.43 8.01 2.14
N GLY A 249 -2.45 8.30 3.00
CA GLY A 249 -2.03 9.67 3.34
C GLY A 249 -3.07 10.51 4.12
N GLN A 250 -4.34 10.10 4.22
CA GLN A 250 -5.34 10.81 5.03
C GLN A 250 -5.45 10.24 6.44
N THR A 251 -5.29 8.93 6.59
CA THR A 251 -5.40 8.21 7.86
C THR A 251 -4.11 7.47 8.18
N ARG A 252 -3.65 7.56 9.43
CA ARG A 252 -2.41 6.90 9.89
C ARG A 252 -2.53 5.38 10.04
N HIS A 253 -3.75 4.85 9.95
CA HIS A 253 -4.09 3.46 10.25
C HIS A 253 -4.22 2.58 9.00
N THR A 254 -3.95 3.09 7.79
CA THR A 254 -4.17 2.32 6.55
C THR A 254 -3.42 0.99 6.57
N GLY A 255 -2.15 0.94 6.97
CA GLY A 255 -1.41 -0.32 7.10
C GLY A 255 -2.04 -1.33 8.07
N LEU A 256 -2.66 -0.88 9.16
CA LEU A 256 -3.42 -1.76 10.06
C LEU A 256 -4.68 -2.30 9.40
N TRP A 257 -5.38 -1.48 8.62
CA TRP A 257 -6.57 -1.91 7.87
C TRP A 257 -6.21 -2.99 6.85
N LEU A 258 -5.09 -2.83 6.14
CA LEU A 258 -4.60 -3.82 5.18
C LEU A 258 -4.24 -5.15 5.86
N SER A 259 -3.62 -5.11 7.04
CA SER A 259 -3.35 -6.31 7.84
C SER A 259 -4.63 -7.04 8.28
N VAL A 260 -5.67 -6.30 8.67
CA VAL A 260 -6.98 -6.87 9.01
C VAL A 260 -7.65 -7.50 7.80
N ALA A 261 -7.63 -6.81 6.66
CA ALA A 261 -8.14 -7.34 5.39
C ALA A 261 -7.43 -8.63 4.99
N TYR A 262 -6.10 -8.70 5.14
CA TYR A 262 -5.34 -9.90 4.82
C TYR A 262 -5.71 -11.08 5.74
N ARG A 263 -5.84 -10.84 7.05
CA ARG A 263 -6.31 -11.86 8.00
C ARG A 263 -7.69 -12.41 7.61
N LEU A 264 -8.64 -11.53 7.31
CA LEU A 264 -9.99 -11.91 6.90
C LEU A 264 -10.02 -12.64 5.56
N LEU A 265 -9.14 -12.23 4.63
CA LEU A 265 -8.96 -12.93 3.36
C LEU A 265 -8.52 -14.38 3.60
N LEU A 266 -7.54 -14.61 4.48
CA LEU A 266 -7.10 -15.97 4.81
C LEU A 266 -8.18 -16.80 5.53
N GLU A 267 -9.04 -16.15 6.32
CA GLU A 267 -10.11 -16.80 7.09
C GLU A 267 -11.30 -17.22 6.21
N HIS A 268 -11.66 -16.40 5.21
CA HIS A 268 -12.88 -16.61 4.41
C HIS A 268 -12.62 -17.06 2.96
N CYS A 269 -11.39 -16.95 2.45
CA CYS A 269 -11.08 -17.41 1.11
C CYS A 269 -11.20 -18.95 1.03
N PRO A 270 -11.92 -19.50 0.05
CA PRO A 270 -12.06 -20.94 -0.08
C PRO A 270 -10.69 -21.59 -0.35
N PRO A 271 -10.36 -22.69 0.35
CA PRO A 271 -9.07 -23.38 0.19
C PRO A 271 -8.98 -24.18 -1.12
N ARG A 272 -10.12 -24.40 -1.79
CA ARG A 272 -10.21 -25.13 -3.06
C ARG A 272 -10.56 -24.16 -4.19
N LEU A 273 -10.16 -24.53 -5.40
CA LEU A 273 -10.54 -23.80 -6.62
C LEU A 273 -12.07 -23.87 -6.79
N THR A 274 -12.72 -22.72 -6.74
CA THR A 274 -14.15 -22.51 -6.98
C THR A 274 -14.34 -21.55 -8.16
N ASN A 275 -15.57 -21.38 -8.62
CA ASN A 275 -15.89 -20.41 -9.69
C ASN A 275 -15.51 -18.96 -9.29
N ASN A 276 -15.43 -18.66 -7.99
CA ASN A 276 -15.10 -17.34 -7.46
C ASN A 276 -13.58 -17.13 -7.23
N THR A 277 -12.75 -18.15 -7.45
CA THR A 277 -11.31 -18.07 -7.18
C THR A 277 -10.63 -16.89 -7.85
N ARG A 278 -11.02 -16.56 -9.10
CA ARG A 278 -10.47 -15.41 -9.82
C ARG A 278 -10.75 -14.08 -9.12
N GLN A 279 -11.91 -13.93 -8.49
CA GLN A 279 -12.27 -12.70 -7.77
C GLN A 279 -11.43 -12.56 -6.49
N TRP A 280 -11.20 -13.66 -5.78
CA TRP A 280 -10.32 -13.68 -4.60
C TRP A 280 -8.85 -13.43 -4.95
N GLN A 281 -8.37 -13.99 -6.06
CA GLN A 281 -7.04 -13.70 -6.63
C GLN A 281 -6.88 -12.21 -6.92
N GLN A 282 -7.84 -11.63 -7.63
CA GLN A 282 -7.86 -10.20 -7.93
C GLN A 282 -7.87 -9.36 -6.66
N LEU A 283 -8.71 -9.71 -5.69
CA LEU A 283 -8.80 -8.99 -4.41
C LEU A 283 -7.49 -9.06 -3.62
N PHE A 284 -6.81 -10.22 -3.61
CA PHE A 284 -5.48 -10.36 -3.01
C PHE A 284 -4.45 -9.47 -3.69
N ILE A 285 -4.41 -9.42 -5.02
CA ILE A 285 -3.51 -8.53 -5.77
C ILE A 285 -3.77 -7.06 -5.42
N GLY A 286 -5.04 -6.64 -5.41
CA GLY A 286 -5.40 -5.28 -5.03
C GLY A 286 -4.93 -4.93 -3.63
N LEU A 287 -5.08 -5.86 -2.69
CA LEU A 287 -4.62 -5.71 -1.32
C LEU A 287 -3.07 -5.63 -1.22
N GLN A 288 -2.37 -6.47 -1.98
CA GLN A 288 -0.90 -6.47 -2.03
C GLN A 288 -0.34 -5.19 -2.63
N ILE A 289 -0.95 -4.67 -3.71
CA ILE A 289 -0.54 -3.40 -4.33
C ILE A 289 -0.72 -2.25 -3.34
N LEU A 290 -1.86 -2.18 -2.65
CA LEU A 290 -2.08 -1.15 -1.63
C LEU A 290 -1.08 -1.23 -0.47
N ASP A 291 -0.73 -2.43 -0.03
CA ASP A 291 0.29 -2.63 1.02
C ASP A 291 1.67 -2.17 0.56
N LEU A 292 2.04 -2.43 -0.70
CA LEU A 292 3.28 -1.95 -1.29
C LEU A 292 3.30 -0.43 -1.49
N GLU A 293 2.19 0.14 -1.96
CA GLU A 293 2.02 1.59 -2.10
C GLU A 293 2.14 2.27 -0.73
N HIS A 294 1.45 1.77 0.30
CA HIS A 294 1.57 2.25 1.67
C HIS A 294 3.00 2.12 2.20
N ALA A 295 3.60 0.92 2.08
CA ALA A 295 4.96 0.65 2.51
C ALA A 295 5.99 1.57 1.83
N SER A 296 5.77 1.91 0.56
CA SER A 296 6.67 2.79 -0.19
C SER A 296 6.68 4.24 0.31
N LEU A 297 5.52 4.80 0.66
CA LEU A 297 5.40 6.17 1.17
C LEU A 297 6.01 6.34 2.55
N HIS A 298 5.96 5.26 3.35
CA HIS A 298 6.40 5.23 4.73
C HIS A 298 7.74 4.53 4.94
N LEU A 299 8.35 3.97 3.89
CA LEU A 299 9.53 3.11 3.95
C LEU A 299 9.43 2.06 5.07
N THR A 300 8.27 1.42 5.19
CA THR A 300 8.02 0.30 6.10
C THR A 300 8.13 -1.02 5.37
N CYS A 301 8.27 -2.11 6.11
CA CYS A 301 8.21 -3.43 5.50
C CYS A 301 6.77 -3.71 5.08
N PRO A 302 6.53 -4.20 3.83
CA PRO A 302 5.22 -4.70 3.43
C PRO A 302 4.73 -5.77 4.42
N THR A 303 3.46 -5.69 4.79
CA THR A 303 2.84 -6.59 5.77
C THR A 303 2.35 -7.88 5.12
N LEU A 304 1.96 -7.82 3.84
CA LEU A 304 1.52 -8.98 3.10
C LEU A 304 2.73 -9.78 2.58
N PRO A 305 2.66 -11.12 2.55
CA PRO A 305 3.71 -11.90 1.95
C PRO A 305 3.69 -11.75 0.43
N LEU A 306 4.88 -11.90 -0.17
CA LEU A 306 5.03 -11.93 -1.62
C LEU A 306 4.18 -13.04 -2.26
N GLU A 307 4.26 -14.25 -1.70
CA GLU A 307 3.46 -15.39 -2.12
C GLU A 307 2.37 -15.68 -1.09
N PRO A 308 1.10 -15.78 -1.50
CA PRO A 308 0.05 -16.14 -0.58
C PRO A 308 0.20 -17.61 -0.15
N PRO A 309 -0.13 -17.93 1.12
CA PRO A 309 -0.06 -19.29 1.65
C PRO A 309 -1.13 -20.22 1.02
N LEU A 310 -2.18 -19.64 0.45
CA LEU A 310 -3.28 -20.35 -0.17
C LEU A 310 -3.04 -20.48 -1.68
N HIS A 311 -2.89 -21.72 -2.17
CA HIS A 311 -2.73 -22.00 -3.60
C HIS A 311 -3.88 -21.47 -4.47
N SER A 312 -5.10 -21.37 -3.93
CA SER A 312 -6.25 -20.84 -4.66
C SER A 312 -6.04 -19.39 -5.11
N ILE A 313 -5.30 -18.59 -4.35
CA ILE A 313 -5.08 -17.16 -4.65
C ILE A 313 -3.68 -16.87 -5.22
N GLN A 314 -2.89 -17.90 -5.52
CA GLN A 314 -1.60 -17.72 -6.19
C GLN A 314 -1.80 -17.25 -7.63
N MET A 315 -0.99 -16.26 -8.02
CA MET A 315 -0.99 -15.69 -9.36
C MET A 315 0.07 -16.33 -10.25
N SER A 316 -0.16 -16.28 -11.56
CA SER A 316 0.86 -16.69 -12.52
C SER A 316 2.09 -15.79 -12.42
N SER A 317 3.27 -16.37 -12.51
CA SER A 317 4.53 -15.61 -12.61
C SER A 317 4.64 -14.76 -13.88
N THR A 318 3.77 -15.01 -14.86
CA THR A 318 3.64 -14.24 -16.10
C THR A 318 2.70 -13.04 -15.97
N ASP A 319 2.00 -12.90 -14.85
CA ASP A 319 1.08 -11.79 -14.62
C ASP A 319 1.84 -10.49 -14.39
N GLN A 320 1.37 -9.42 -15.03
CA GLN A 320 2.01 -8.11 -15.00
C GLN A 320 2.07 -7.54 -13.58
N LEU A 321 0.96 -7.60 -12.85
CA LEU A 321 0.84 -7.01 -11.52
C LEU A 321 1.62 -7.83 -10.51
N TYR A 322 1.56 -9.17 -10.59
CA TYR A 322 2.41 -10.02 -9.78
C TYR A 322 3.91 -9.74 -10.01
N SER A 323 4.32 -9.61 -11.28
CA SER A 323 5.71 -9.27 -11.60
C SER A 323 6.12 -7.91 -11.02
N LEU A 324 5.25 -6.90 -11.05
CA LEU A 324 5.50 -5.59 -10.45
C LEU A 324 5.58 -5.69 -8.92
N SER A 325 4.59 -6.31 -8.29
CA SER A 325 4.53 -6.54 -6.85
C SER A 325 5.79 -7.25 -6.33
N ARG A 326 6.30 -8.24 -7.07
CA ARG A 326 7.55 -8.92 -6.70
C ARG A 326 8.75 -8.00 -6.70
N MET A 327 8.94 -7.22 -7.76
CA MET A 327 10.04 -6.26 -7.84
C MET A 327 9.97 -5.24 -6.70
N MET A 328 8.76 -4.74 -6.43
CA MET A 328 8.48 -3.80 -5.35
C MET A 328 8.77 -4.40 -3.97
N HIS A 329 8.32 -5.62 -3.69
CA HIS A 329 8.61 -6.31 -2.44
C HIS A 329 10.12 -6.41 -2.19
N VAL A 330 10.86 -6.96 -3.16
CA VAL A 330 12.31 -7.18 -3.01
C VAL A 330 13.05 -5.85 -2.85
N GLY A 331 12.73 -4.86 -3.69
CA GLY A 331 13.35 -3.54 -3.65
C GLY A 331 13.08 -2.77 -2.36
N LEU A 332 11.81 -2.72 -1.92
CA LEU A 332 11.42 -2.00 -0.70
C LEU A 332 12.01 -2.62 0.55
N THR A 333 12.05 -3.96 0.66
CA THR A 333 12.59 -4.63 1.86
C THR A 333 14.05 -4.26 2.15
N HIS A 334 14.85 -3.91 1.13
CA HIS A 334 16.23 -3.45 1.34
C HIS A 334 16.33 -2.07 2.04
N PHE A 335 15.34 -1.20 1.83
CA PHE A 335 15.32 0.17 2.38
C PHE A 335 14.42 0.30 3.61
N ALA A 336 13.44 -0.58 3.75
CA ALA A 336 12.46 -0.57 4.82
C ALA A 336 13.08 -0.69 6.21
N GLY A 337 12.58 0.08 7.17
CA GLY A 337 12.98 -0.03 8.58
C GLY A 337 14.38 0.49 8.90
N ARG A 338 15.12 1.06 7.95
CA ARG A 338 16.46 1.64 8.15
C ARG A 338 16.46 3.03 8.79
N GLY A 339 15.29 3.56 9.12
CA GLY A 339 15.14 4.90 9.72
C GLY A 339 15.43 6.05 8.75
N LEU A 340 15.37 5.80 7.45
CA LEU A 340 15.46 6.84 6.43
C LEU A 340 14.22 7.77 6.52
N PRO A 341 14.38 9.09 6.35
CA PRO A 341 13.24 9.97 6.15
C PRO A 341 12.42 9.54 4.93
N THR A 342 11.12 9.80 4.95
CA THR A 342 10.19 9.24 3.95
C THR A 342 9.58 10.35 3.10
N ILE A 343 9.08 10.00 1.91
CA ILE A 343 8.31 10.94 1.06
C ILE A 343 7.15 11.52 1.86
N TRP A 344 6.43 10.68 2.62
CA TRP A 344 5.30 11.13 3.41
C TRP A 344 5.68 12.10 4.54
N SER A 345 6.87 11.96 5.12
CA SER A 345 7.35 12.86 6.18
C SER A 345 7.50 14.31 5.72
N TYR A 346 7.78 14.54 4.42
CA TYR A 346 7.78 15.87 3.82
C TYR A 346 6.43 16.58 3.97
N PHE A 347 5.34 15.87 3.65
CA PHE A 347 3.98 16.43 3.65
C PHE A 347 3.41 16.61 5.06
N ILE A 348 3.86 15.82 6.04
CA ILE A 348 3.45 16.01 7.45
C ILE A 348 4.19 17.19 8.09
N LYS A 349 5.45 17.43 7.72
CA LYS A 349 6.36 18.36 8.41
C LYS A 349 6.56 19.69 7.67
N ASP A 350 5.69 20.04 6.73
CA ASP A 350 5.84 21.25 5.90
C ASP A 350 7.19 21.34 5.17
N GLY A 351 7.80 20.18 4.86
CA GLY A 351 9.12 20.09 4.23
C GLY A 351 10.29 20.44 5.14
N HIS A 352 10.09 20.58 6.45
CA HIS A 352 11.19 20.75 7.40
C HIS A 352 11.90 19.40 7.66
N PRO A 353 13.24 19.34 7.54
CA PRO A 353 14.00 18.12 7.78
C PRO A 353 13.92 17.70 9.25
N ASP A 354 13.88 16.39 9.50
CA ASP A 354 14.10 15.87 10.85
C ASP A 354 15.54 16.19 11.28
N VAL A 355 15.68 16.80 12.46
CA VAL A 355 16.99 17.08 13.07
C VAL A 355 17.72 15.77 13.46
N VAL A 356 16.99 14.65 13.52
CA VAL A 356 17.55 13.32 13.82
C VAL A 356 17.91 12.60 12.51
N LEU A 357 19.02 13.00 11.89
CA LEU A 357 19.69 12.18 10.90
C LEU A 357 20.23 10.94 11.62
N THR A 358 19.53 9.81 11.53
CA THR A 358 20.12 8.53 11.94
C THR A 358 21.28 8.23 10.99
N GLY A 359 22.42 7.82 11.54
CA GLY A 359 23.72 7.72 10.86
C GLY A 359 23.86 6.66 9.77
N HIS A 360 22.79 6.34 9.04
CA HIS A 360 22.82 5.41 7.91
C HIS A 360 23.24 6.15 6.63
N SER A 361 24.55 6.14 6.39
CA SER A 361 25.15 6.68 5.16
C SER A 361 24.74 5.85 3.94
N TYR A 362 24.40 6.53 2.84
CA TYR A 362 24.25 5.92 1.52
C TYR A 362 25.49 5.07 1.18
N SER A 363 25.30 3.82 0.80
CA SER A 363 26.38 2.87 0.51
C SER A 363 26.40 2.44 -0.96
N GLY A 364 27.53 1.92 -1.43
CA GLY A 364 27.62 1.35 -2.78
C GLY A 364 26.69 0.15 -3.03
N VAL A 365 26.28 -0.56 -1.96
CA VAL A 365 25.25 -1.61 -2.04
C VAL A 365 23.89 -1.01 -2.35
N ASP A 366 23.56 0.12 -1.72
CA ASP A 366 22.31 0.84 -1.97
C ASP A 366 22.23 1.29 -3.43
N THR A 367 23.34 1.79 -3.99
CA THR A 367 23.44 2.11 -5.41
C THR A 367 23.22 0.90 -6.32
N ALA A 368 23.80 -0.25 -5.96
CA ALA A 368 23.65 -1.48 -6.74
C ALA A 368 22.19 -1.97 -6.74
N VAL A 369 21.51 -1.91 -5.60
CA VAL A 369 20.10 -2.28 -5.47
C VAL A 369 19.21 -1.34 -6.27
N ILE A 370 19.42 -0.02 -6.19
CA ILE A 370 18.68 0.97 -6.98
C ILE A 370 18.87 0.71 -8.48
N ARG A 371 20.11 0.43 -8.92
CA ARG A 371 20.41 0.14 -10.33
C ARG A 371 19.74 -1.14 -10.82
N ASP A 372 19.79 -2.20 -10.02
CA ASP A 372 19.14 -3.46 -10.38
C ASP A 372 17.63 -3.30 -10.44
N TRP A 373 17.03 -2.61 -9.47
CA TRP A 373 15.59 -2.33 -9.46
C TRP A 373 15.16 -1.47 -10.65
N ALA A 374 15.94 -0.44 -11.00
CA ALA A 374 15.72 0.38 -12.19
C ALA A 374 15.69 -0.47 -13.47
N LYS A 375 16.69 -1.34 -13.65
CA LYS A 375 16.76 -2.25 -14.79
C LYS A 375 15.57 -3.21 -14.84
N GLN A 376 15.16 -3.76 -13.69
CA GLN A 376 13.99 -4.65 -13.63
C GLN A 376 12.70 -3.93 -14.05
N LEU A 377 12.53 -2.65 -13.72
CA LEU A 377 11.39 -1.84 -14.16
C LEU A 377 11.40 -1.61 -15.68
N ASP A 378 12.55 -1.35 -16.28
CA ASP A 378 12.67 -1.21 -17.74
C ASP A 378 12.35 -2.53 -18.46
N ASP A 379 12.89 -3.64 -17.97
CA ASP A 379 12.59 -4.97 -18.49
C ASP A 379 11.09 -5.29 -18.38
N TRP A 380 10.46 -4.87 -17.27
CA TRP A 380 9.01 -5.02 -17.07
C TRP A 380 8.22 -4.18 -18.08
N LEU A 381 8.57 -2.90 -18.26
CA LEU A 381 7.91 -2.05 -19.24
C LEU A 381 8.07 -2.62 -20.66
N ALA A 382 9.27 -3.05 -21.05
CA ALA A 382 9.53 -3.65 -22.36
C ALA A 382 8.67 -4.89 -22.61
N ARG A 383 8.47 -5.73 -21.59
CA ARG A 383 7.62 -6.93 -21.68
C ARG A 383 6.14 -6.60 -21.81
N PHE A 384 5.66 -5.62 -21.06
CA PHE A 384 4.21 -5.37 -20.94
C PHE A 384 3.72 -4.22 -21.83
N SER A 385 4.59 -3.37 -22.39
CA SER A 385 4.23 -2.24 -23.26
C SER A 385 3.72 -2.60 -24.66
N LEU A 386 4.03 -3.81 -25.14
CA LEU A 386 3.59 -4.34 -26.44
C LEU A 386 2.58 -5.49 -26.30
N GLY A 387 2.05 -5.71 -25.09
CA GLY A 387 1.09 -6.78 -24.82
C GLY A 387 -0.24 -6.57 -25.55
N PRO A 388 -1.04 -7.64 -25.74
CA PRO A 388 -2.40 -7.52 -26.23
C PRO A 388 -3.26 -6.83 -25.15
N PHE A 389 -3.34 -5.51 -25.20
CA PHE A 389 -4.21 -4.75 -24.30
C PHE A 389 -5.67 -4.88 -24.74
N GLU A 390 -6.57 -5.12 -23.79
CA GLU A 390 -8.01 -5.11 -24.03
C GLU A 390 -8.53 -3.68 -24.23
N SER A 391 -7.88 -2.69 -23.61
CA SER A 391 -8.22 -1.27 -23.74
C SER A 391 -7.00 -0.34 -23.73
N GLU A 392 -7.16 0.88 -24.26
CA GLU A 392 -6.14 1.92 -24.10
C GLU A 392 -5.89 2.30 -22.65
N ASN A 393 -6.90 2.14 -21.78
CA ASN A 393 -6.76 2.43 -20.34
C ASN A 393 -5.82 1.43 -19.66
N ASP A 394 -5.81 0.17 -20.08
CA ASP A 394 -4.87 -0.83 -19.54
C ASP A 394 -3.44 -0.47 -19.91
N ARG A 395 -3.21 -0.04 -21.15
CA ARG A 395 -1.91 0.46 -21.62
C ARG A 395 -1.47 1.71 -20.83
N LYS A 396 -2.38 2.66 -20.61
CA LYS A 396 -2.12 3.85 -19.77
C LYS A 396 -1.79 3.45 -18.33
N ALA A 397 -2.48 2.46 -17.78
CA ALA A 397 -2.20 1.96 -16.43
C ALA A 397 -0.79 1.36 -16.34
N VAL A 398 -0.34 0.56 -17.31
CA VAL A 398 1.04 0.03 -17.36
C VAL A 398 2.05 1.17 -17.33
N TYR A 399 1.85 2.17 -18.19
CA TYR A 399 2.76 3.31 -18.27
C TYR A 399 2.77 4.14 -16.99
N ARG A 400 1.59 4.44 -16.43
CA ARG A 400 1.43 5.14 -15.16
C ARG A 400 2.19 4.41 -14.05
N GLN A 401 2.00 3.10 -13.94
CA GLN A 401 2.69 2.28 -12.94
C GLN A 401 4.21 2.32 -13.12
N TYR A 402 4.72 2.21 -14.36
CA TYR A 402 6.16 2.34 -14.62
C TYR A 402 6.71 3.71 -14.20
N VAL A 403 6.07 4.80 -14.64
CA VAL A 403 6.58 6.16 -14.41
C VAL A 403 6.58 6.51 -12.91
N LEU A 404 5.51 6.16 -12.19
CA LEU A 404 5.42 6.43 -10.75
C LEU A 404 6.44 5.61 -9.95
N HIS A 405 6.62 4.33 -10.28
CA HIS A 405 7.60 3.48 -9.61
C HIS A 405 9.04 3.83 -9.95
N ARG A 406 9.32 4.27 -11.19
CA ARG A 406 10.64 4.81 -11.56
C ARG A 406 10.99 6.01 -10.69
N LEU A 407 10.05 6.95 -10.51
CA LEU A 407 10.27 8.11 -9.64
C LEU A 407 10.48 7.68 -8.18
N LEU A 408 9.69 6.73 -7.68
CA LEU A 408 9.86 6.19 -6.34
C LEU A 408 11.30 5.70 -6.13
N VAL A 409 11.78 4.80 -6.99
CA VAL A 409 13.12 4.20 -6.89
C VAL A 409 14.22 5.26 -6.89
N LEU A 410 14.13 6.25 -7.77
CA LEU A 410 15.13 7.32 -7.87
C LEU A 410 15.08 8.30 -6.67
N SER A 411 13.93 8.43 -6.01
CA SER A 411 13.74 9.41 -4.94
C SER A 411 13.89 8.86 -3.52
N ILE A 412 14.22 7.57 -3.33
CA ILE A 412 14.36 6.92 -2.00
C ILE A 412 15.30 7.71 -1.06
N TYR A 413 16.43 8.19 -1.57
CA TYR A 413 17.40 8.94 -0.76
C TYR A 413 17.20 10.44 -0.76
N LEU A 414 16.32 11.00 -1.61
CA LEU A 414 16.10 12.44 -1.64
C LEU A 414 15.66 12.99 -0.26
N PRO A 415 14.76 12.34 0.49
CA PRO A 415 14.46 12.74 1.87
C PRO A 415 15.67 12.77 2.82
N SER A 416 16.56 11.77 2.73
CA SER A 416 17.80 11.75 3.54
C SER A 416 18.78 12.86 3.17
N ARG A 417 18.72 13.34 1.93
CA ARG A 417 19.48 14.49 1.39
C ARG A 417 18.78 15.82 1.71
N GLN A 418 17.97 15.87 2.77
CA GLN A 418 17.20 17.04 3.21
C GLN A 418 16.22 17.57 2.15
N TYR A 419 15.73 16.67 1.30
CA TYR A 419 14.85 17.01 0.19
C TYR A 419 15.50 17.98 -0.81
N ASP A 420 16.83 17.98 -0.95
CA ASP A 420 17.56 18.87 -1.86
C ASP A 420 18.26 18.08 -2.98
N ILE A 421 17.82 18.29 -4.23
CA ILE A 421 18.43 17.68 -5.41
C ILE A 421 19.82 18.25 -5.75
N PHE A 422 20.22 19.37 -5.13
CA PHE A 422 21.55 19.97 -5.26
C PHE A 422 22.47 19.63 -4.08
N SER A 423 22.05 18.69 -3.22
CA SER A 423 22.87 18.18 -2.13
C SER A 423 24.28 17.79 -2.62
N PRO A 424 25.34 18.06 -1.84
CA PRO A 424 26.72 17.70 -2.21
C PRO A 424 26.94 16.19 -2.38
N HIS A 425 25.99 15.37 -1.89
CA HIS A 425 26.01 13.91 -2.01
C HIS A 425 25.25 13.39 -3.25
N GLU A 426 24.71 14.28 -4.09
CA GLU A 426 24.03 13.96 -5.34
C GLU A 426 25.00 14.11 -6.51
N THR A 427 25.19 13.07 -7.31
CA THR A 427 25.95 13.19 -8.55
C THR A 427 25.14 13.91 -9.64
N PRO A 428 25.78 14.60 -10.60
CA PRO A 428 25.07 15.23 -11.72
C PRO A 428 24.20 14.25 -12.53
N ASN A 429 24.64 13.00 -12.66
CA ASN A 429 23.92 11.98 -13.42
C ASN A 429 22.68 11.48 -12.67
N GLU A 430 22.78 11.21 -11.36
CA GLU A 430 21.61 10.86 -10.55
C GLU A 430 20.57 11.99 -10.54
N ARG A 431 21.03 13.25 -10.43
CA ARG A 431 20.16 14.43 -10.55
C ARG A 431 19.44 14.48 -11.90
N HIS A 432 20.15 14.25 -13.00
CA HIS A 432 19.58 14.24 -14.35
C HIS A 432 18.47 13.18 -14.47
N GLU A 433 18.74 11.94 -14.07
CA GLU A 433 17.77 10.84 -14.09
C GLU A 433 16.53 11.14 -13.22
N LEU A 434 16.75 11.66 -12.01
CA LEU A 434 15.67 12.05 -11.10
C LEU A 434 14.80 13.15 -11.71
N LEU A 435 15.41 14.19 -12.29
CA LEU A 435 14.68 15.28 -12.94
C LEU A 435 13.92 14.80 -14.19
N LEU A 436 14.52 13.95 -15.02
CA LEU A 436 13.83 13.35 -16.16
C LEU A 436 12.60 12.55 -15.72
N SER A 437 12.77 11.70 -14.71
CA SER A 437 11.66 10.90 -14.15
C SER A 437 10.58 11.79 -13.55
N ALA A 438 10.95 12.83 -12.81
CA ALA A 438 10.00 13.76 -12.20
C ALA A 438 9.19 14.52 -13.26
N LYS A 439 9.86 15.02 -14.32
CA LYS A 439 9.19 15.69 -15.45
C LYS A 439 8.20 14.78 -16.17
N ALA A 440 8.59 13.53 -16.44
CA ALA A 440 7.70 12.54 -17.04
C ALA A 440 6.48 12.27 -16.15
N THR A 441 6.69 12.17 -14.84
CA THR A 441 5.63 11.93 -13.84
C THR A 441 4.62 13.06 -13.78
N VAL A 442 5.06 14.32 -13.73
CA VAL A 442 4.13 15.47 -13.70
C VAL A 442 3.28 15.55 -14.98
N LYS A 443 3.82 15.12 -16.12
CA LYS A 443 3.11 15.11 -17.40
C LYS A 443 2.04 14.01 -17.50
N LEU A 444 1.97 13.07 -16.55
CA LEU A 444 0.97 11.99 -16.56
C LEU A 444 -0.47 12.51 -16.61
N HIS A 445 -0.81 13.50 -15.77
CA HIS A 445 -2.17 14.06 -15.72
C HIS A 445 -2.62 14.77 -17.00
N ILE A 446 -1.69 15.18 -17.86
CA ILE A 446 -2.02 15.73 -19.18
C ILE A 446 -2.62 14.64 -20.09
N ARG A 447 -2.24 13.38 -19.88
CA ARG A 447 -2.52 12.27 -20.79
C ARG A 447 -3.42 11.18 -20.20
N ASP A 448 -3.58 11.19 -18.88
CA ASP A 448 -4.29 10.18 -18.13
C ASP A 448 -5.30 10.79 -17.15
N SER A 449 -6.57 10.79 -17.57
CA SER A 449 -7.70 11.22 -16.73
C SER A 449 -8.16 10.16 -15.73
N THR A 450 -7.56 8.96 -15.74
CA THR A 450 -7.95 7.84 -14.86
C THR A 450 -7.20 7.82 -13.53
N ILE A 451 -6.23 8.73 -13.35
CA ILE A 451 -5.50 8.89 -12.09
C ILE A 451 -6.47 9.28 -10.98
N TRP A 452 -6.52 8.45 -9.94
CA TRP A 452 -7.58 8.57 -8.93
C TRP A 452 -7.15 8.18 -7.52
N SER A 453 -6.16 7.29 -7.35
CA SER A 453 -5.70 6.87 -6.02
C SER A 453 -4.98 8.00 -5.30
N ASN A 454 -4.99 7.97 -3.96
CA ASN A 454 -4.24 8.95 -3.18
C ASN A 454 -2.73 8.79 -3.36
N TRP A 455 -2.23 7.56 -3.52
CA TRP A 455 -0.82 7.29 -3.77
C TRP A 455 -0.33 7.96 -5.06
N ASP A 456 -1.06 7.81 -6.17
CA ASP A 456 -0.74 8.47 -7.44
C ASP A 456 -0.64 9.99 -7.26
N LEU A 457 -1.61 10.60 -6.57
CA LEU A 457 -1.64 12.05 -6.31
C LEU A 457 -0.45 12.52 -5.46
N ILE A 458 -0.05 11.73 -4.45
CA ILE A 458 1.13 12.03 -3.61
C ILE A 458 2.39 11.97 -4.47
N MET A 459 2.56 10.92 -5.26
CA MET A 459 3.74 10.73 -6.11
C MET A 459 3.86 11.80 -7.21
N ILE A 460 2.76 12.20 -7.84
CA ILE A 460 2.77 13.27 -8.84
C ILE A 460 3.05 14.63 -8.19
N THR A 461 2.51 14.88 -7.00
CA THR A 461 2.84 16.11 -6.23
C THR A 461 4.32 16.12 -5.83
N TRP A 462 4.86 14.98 -5.40
CA TRP A 462 6.28 14.82 -5.10
C TRP A 462 7.16 15.11 -6.32
N ALA A 463 6.78 14.60 -7.49
CA ALA A 463 7.43 14.91 -8.76
C ALA A 463 7.42 16.42 -9.06
N ALA A 464 6.28 17.08 -8.86
CA ALA A 464 6.14 18.51 -9.10
C ALA A 464 7.08 19.33 -8.21
N LEU A 465 7.20 18.96 -6.94
CA LEU A 465 8.12 19.60 -5.99
C LEU A 465 9.59 19.43 -6.42
N ILE A 466 9.98 18.25 -6.91
CA ILE A 466 11.32 17.97 -7.45
C ILE A 466 11.60 18.85 -8.68
N VAL A 467 10.65 18.93 -9.62
CA VAL A 467 10.80 19.75 -10.83
C VAL A 467 10.93 21.24 -10.49
N LEU A 468 10.17 21.73 -9.51
CA LEU A 468 10.27 23.09 -9.01
C LEU A 468 11.66 23.39 -8.39
N GLN A 469 12.26 22.43 -7.70
CA GLN A 469 13.66 22.58 -7.26
C GLN A 469 14.61 22.65 -8.46
N GLY A 470 14.42 21.81 -9.47
CA GLY A 470 15.21 21.83 -10.72
C GLY A 470 15.23 23.19 -11.41
N ALA A 471 14.18 23.99 -11.26
CA ALA A 471 14.11 25.35 -11.77
C ALA A 471 15.16 26.29 -11.18
N GLN A 472 15.53 26.12 -9.90
CA GLN A 472 16.58 26.91 -9.25
C GLN A 472 17.94 26.70 -9.93
N GLY A 473 18.17 25.51 -10.50
CA GLY A 473 19.36 25.17 -11.28
C GLY A 473 19.25 25.43 -12.78
N GLY A 474 18.13 26.00 -13.27
CA GLY A 474 17.91 26.28 -14.70
C GLY A 474 17.53 25.07 -15.56
N TYR A 475 17.10 23.96 -14.94
CA TYR A 475 16.77 22.71 -15.65
C TYR A 475 15.28 22.60 -16.05
N ILE A 476 14.50 23.69 -16.04
CA ILE A 476 13.06 23.64 -16.25
C ILE A 476 12.64 24.25 -17.60
N GLU A 477 11.65 23.62 -18.25
CA GLU A 477 11.02 24.17 -19.45
C GLU A 477 9.68 24.83 -19.12
N ALA A 478 9.21 25.74 -19.99
CA ALA A 478 7.88 26.33 -19.87
C ALA A 478 6.76 25.26 -19.89
N SER A 479 6.97 24.17 -20.62
CA SER A 479 6.06 23.02 -20.69
C SER A 479 5.91 22.31 -19.33
N ASP A 480 7.00 22.24 -18.55
CA ASP A 480 7.03 21.61 -17.24
C ASP A 480 6.23 22.43 -16.21
N ILE A 481 6.40 23.76 -16.20
CA ILE A 481 5.61 24.66 -15.35
C ILE A 481 4.11 24.57 -15.68
N GLN A 482 3.76 24.46 -16.96
CA GLN A 482 2.37 24.28 -17.36
C GLN A 482 1.80 22.95 -16.86
N ALA A 483 2.58 21.86 -16.93
CA ALA A 483 2.17 20.57 -16.39
C ALA A 483 1.94 20.62 -14.87
N ILE A 484 2.81 21.31 -14.13
CA ILE A 484 2.65 21.53 -12.68
C ILE A 484 1.35 22.29 -12.37
N ARG A 485 1.03 23.33 -13.16
CA ARG A 485 -0.21 24.08 -12.99
C ARG A 485 -1.45 23.24 -13.27
N VAL A 486 -1.41 22.39 -14.30
CA VAL A 486 -2.50 21.44 -14.60
C VAL A 486 -2.73 20.49 -13.42
N HIS A 487 -1.67 19.95 -12.82
CA HIS A 487 -1.77 19.11 -11.63
C HIS A 487 -2.37 19.88 -10.43
N LEU A 488 -1.90 21.10 -10.20
CA LEU A 488 -2.42 21.95 -9.13
C LEU A 488 -3.92 22.24 -9.31
N ASP A 489 -4.34 22.56 -10.52
CA ASP A 489 -5.75 22.82 -10.83
C ASP A 489 -6.60 21.56 -10.60
N LEU A 490 -6.08 20.37 -10.93
CA LEU A 490 -6.73 19.08 -10.64
C LEU A 490 -6.87 18.81 -9.14
N LEU A 491 -5.85 19.12 -8.34
CA LEU A 491 -5.94 19.00 -6.88
C LEU A 491 -7.00 19.96 -6.31
N LYS A 492 -7.10 21.18 -6.85
CA LYS A 492 -8.10 22.19 -6.47
C LYS A 492 -9.52 21.87 -6.94
N GLN A 493 -9.67 21.13 -8.04
CA GLN A 493 -10.96 20.63 -8.54
C GLN A 493 -11.49 19.47 -7.67
N THR A 494 -11.42 19.63 -6.35
CA THR A 494 -12.00 18.70 -5.39
C THR A 494 -13.22 19.32 -4.72
N SER A 495 -14.24 18.50 -4.50
CA SER A 495 -15.38 18.87 -3.66
C SER A 495 -15.25 18.32 -2.23
N GLU A 496 -14.15 17.61 -1.93
CA GLU A 496 -13.88 17.04 -0.60
C GLU A 496 -13.87 18.17 0.46
N PRO A 497 -14.48 17.96 1.63
CA PRO A 497 -14.45 18.96 2.69
C PRO A 497 -13.04 19.11 3.27
N MET A 498 -12.66 20.34 3.63
CA MET A 498 -11.38 20.62 4.27
C MET A 498 -11.35 20.15 5.74
N PRO A 499 -10.21 19.65 6.25
CA PRO A 499 -8.98 19.37 5.51
C PRO A 499 -9.05 18.02 4.78
N SER A 500 -8.63 17.99 3.51
CA SER A 500 -8.49 16.75 2.74
C SER A 500 -7.07 16.63 2.18
N LEU A 501 -6.64 15.42 1.82
CA LEU A 501 -5.31 15.18 1.27
C LEU A 501 -5.02 16.09 0.08
N ARG A 502 -5.99 16.24 -0.83
CA ARG A 502 -5.84 17.10 -2.02
C ARG A 502 -5.57 18.55 -1.67
N HIS A 503 -6.21 19.06 -0.62
CA HIS A 503 -5.95 20.42 -0.12
C HIS A 503 -4.53 20.55 0.45
N THR A 504 -4.08 19.57 1.24
CA THR A 504 -2.70 19.55 1.74
C THR A 504 -1.70 19.55 0.59
N LEU A 505 -1.86 18.64 -0.39
CA LEU A 505 -0.97 18.57 -1.55
C LEU A 505 -0.97 19.87 -2.37
N ALA A 506 -2.14 20.46 -2.62
CA ALA A 506 -2.27 21.74 -3.32
C ALA A 506 -1.57 22.87 -2.57
N GLN A 507 -1.76 22.95 -1.25
CA GLN A 507 -1.14 23.97 -0.41
C GLN A 507 0.39 23.90 -0.46
N HIS A 508 0.98 22.71 -0.32
CA HIS A 508 2.44 22.55 -0.43
C HIS A 508 2.96 23.01 -1.79
N LEU A 509 2.27 22.61 -2.87
CA LEU A 509 2.67 22.94 -4.23
C LEU A 509 2.54 24.44 -4.52
N GLU A 510 1.45 25.07 -4.07
CA GLU A 510 1.23 26.52 -4.17
C GLU A 510 2.29 27.31 -3.43
N LEU A 511 2.58 26.93 -2.18
CA LEU A 511 3.62 27.57 -1.39
C LEU A 511 4.94 27.53 -2.17
N LYS A 512 5.36 26.38 -2.70
CA LYS A 512 6.61 26.29 -3.47
C LYS A 512 6.61 27.10 -4.77
N LEU A 513 5.49 27.11 -5.51
CA LEU A 513 5.34 27.96 -6.70
C LEU A 513 5.45 29.45 -6.38
N GLN A 514 4.86 29.90 -5.26
CA GLN A 514 4.93 31.30 -4.82
C GLN A 514 6.35 31.70 -4.41
N HIS A 515 7.07 30.84 -3.68
CA HIS A 515 8.46 31.10 -3.31
C HIS A 515 9.33 31.28 -4.55
N MET A 516 9.19 30.41 -5.56
CA MET A 516 9.92 30.57 -6.83
C MET A 516 9.58 31.85 -7.59
N ALA A 517 8.33 32.30 -7.55
CA ALA A 517 7.93 33.56 -8.18
C ALA A 517 8.56 34.77 -7.48
N ASN A 518 8.81 34.68 -6.17
CA ASN A 518 9.43 35.75 -5.38
C ASN A 518 10.97 35.72 -5.45
N ASP A 519 11.57 34.55 -5.68
CA ASP A 519 13.01 34.36 -5.90
C ASP A 519 13.42 34.80 -7.31
N HIS A 520 13.24 36.09 -7.64
CA HIS A 520 13.74 36.69 -8.88
C HIS A 520 15.26 36.95 -8.89
N THR A 521 16.00 36.48 -7.88
CA THR A 521 17.47 36.43 -7.91
C THR A 521 17.92 35.20 -8.67
N ALA A 522 17.72 35.22 -9.99
CA ALA A 522 18.27 34.21 -10.89
C ALA A 522 19.81 34.21 -10.74
N ALA A 523 20.36 33.18 -10.10
CA ALA A 523 21.77 32.87 -10.24
C ALA A 523 22.03 32.58 -11.74
N PRO A 524 23.16 33.04 -12.30
CA PRO A 524 23.41 32.88 -13.74
C PRO A 524 23.50 31.40 -14.10
N MET A 525 22.99 31.08 -15.31
CA MET A 525 23.24 29.81 -15.99
C MET A 525 24.72 29.45 -15.91
N LEU A 526 25.05 28.34 -15.26
CA LEU A 526 26.27 27.60 -15.60
C LEU A 526 26.03 26.96 -16.97
N THR A 527 26.22 27.76 -18.02
CA THR A 527 26.46 27.23 -19.36
C THR A 527 27.81 26.52 -19.31
N THR A 528 27.78 25.19 -19.25
CA THR A 528 28.96 24.36 -19.47
C THR A 528 29.34 24.41 -20.95
N SER A 529 29.80 25.57 -21.44
CA SER A 529 30.50 25.64 -22.72
C SER A 529 31.98 25.40 -22.47
N ASN A 530 32.50 24.31 -23.04
CA ASN A 530 33.92 23.97 -23.26
C ASN A 530 34.75 23.48 -22.07
N ALA A 531 34.71 22.17 -21.82
CA ALA A 531 35.88 21.31 -21.65
C ALA A 531 35.43 19.85 -21.61
N GLY A 532 35.47 19.15 -22.76
CA GLY A 532 35.21 17.69 -22.90
C GLY A 532 33.90 17.20 -22.28
N ASP A 533 32.89 16.90 -23.10
CA ASP A 533 31.61 16.31 -22.69
C ASP A 533 31.74 15.41 -21.44
N PRO A 534 31.41 15.90 -20.23
CA PRO A 534 31.61 15.15 -18.98
C PRO A 534 30.63 13.98 -18.87
N PHE A 535 29.66 13.91 -19.78
CA PHE A 535 28.55 12.97 -19.83
C PHE A 535 28.83 11.76 -20.73
N ARG A 536 30.10 11.53 -21.10
CA ARG A 536 30.53 10.43 -21.98
C ARG A 536 30.63 9.05 -21.31
N ASP A 537 30.28 8.93 -20.03
CA ASP A 537 30.14 7.64 -19.34
C ASP A 537 28.68 7.44 -18.91
N PRO A 538 27.99 6.38 -19.39
CA PRO A 538 26.54 6.28 -19.31
C PRO A 538 26.10 5.77 -17.94
N TRP A 539 25.87 6.68 -17.01
CA TRP A 539 24.91 6.42 -15.93
C TRP A 539 23.48 6.52 -16.47
N HIS A 540 23.16 5.69 -17.46
CA HIS A 540 21.79 5.47 -17.92
C HIS A 540 21.19 4.39 -17.03
N LEU A 541 20.65 4.82 -15.88
CA LEU A 541 19.93 3.92 -14.97
C LEU A 541 18.66 3.38 -15.63
N PHE A 542 18.08 4.19 -16.52
CA PHE A 542 16.93 3.84 -17.33
C PHE A 542 17.20 4.14 -18.80
N ASP A 543 16.59 3.37 -19.70
CA ASP A 543 16.64 3.66 -21.13
C ASP A 543 15.79 4.90 -21.46
N GLU A 544 16.42 6.02 -21.84
CA GLU A 544 15.73 7.24 -22.29
C GLU A 544 14.81 6.97 -23.49
N ALA A 545 15.15 6.00 -24.35
CA ALA A 545 14.31 5.60 -25.48
C ALA A 545 12.99 4.96 -25.01
N SER A 546 12.92 4.41 -23.81
CA SER A 546 11.66 3.88 -23.24
C SER A 546 10.66 4.99 -22.95
N LEU A 547 11.10 6.15 -22.48
CA LEU A 547 10.22 7.32 -22.32
C LEU A 547 9.82 7.91 -23.68
N ASP A 548 10.78 8.05 -24.60
CA ASP A 548 10.56 8.72 -25.90
C ASP A 548 9.80 7.87 -26.93
N SER A 549 9.94 6.55 -26.89
CA SER A 549 9.15 5.64 -27.71
C SER A 549 7.69 5.66 -27.25
N LEU A 550 7.42 5.59 -25.94
CA LEU A 550 6.05 5.61 -25.41
C LEU A 550 5.37 6.98 -25.51
N ASN A 551 6.12 8.07 -25.34
CA ASN A 551 5.63 9.44 -25.58
C ASN A 551 5.12 9.68 -27.00
N ARG A 552 5.49 8.81 -27.96
CA ARG A 552 5.00 8.85 -29.34
C ARG A 552 3.77 7.96 -29.59
N TYR A 553 3.48 7.01 -28.71
CA TYR A 553 2.39 6.03 -28.84
C TYR A 553 1.15 6.34 -27.98
N ILE A 554 1.30 7.23 -27.00
CA ILE A 554 0.24 7.82 -26.15
C ILE A 554 0.09 9.28 -26.56
#